data_AF-A0A227J3N9-F1
#
_entry.id   AF-A0A227J3N9-F1
#
_cell.length_a   1.000
_cell.length_b   1.000
_cell.length_c   1.000
_cell.angle_alpha   90.00
_cell.angle_beta   90.00
_cell.angle_gamma   90.00
#
_symmetry.space_group_name_H-M   'P 1'
#
loop_
_entity.id
_entity.type
_entity.pdbx_description
1 polymer ?
#
loop_
_entity_poly.entity_id
_entity_poly.type
_entity_poly.pdbx_seq_one_letter_code
_entity_poly.pdbx_strand_id
1 'polypeptide(L)' 'FQLAQLPGWCNNPAKEIEEMLSGEWHASLPKQGDLAKPRTLDVMAALNRMRKSQFKPSH' A
#
# COMPACT_ATOMS: atom_id res chain seq x y z
N PHE A 1 2.74 2.99 -2.69
CA PHE A 1 3.76 4.05 -2.49
C PHE A 1 3.48 4.90 -1.26
N GLN A 2 2.25 5.35 -1.00
CA GLN A 2 1.92 6.15 0.20
C GLN A 2 2.22 5.47 1.53
N LEU A 3 1.91 4.18 1.67
CA LEU A 3 2.22 3.41 2.90
C LEU A 3 3.72 3.45 3.24
N ALA A 4 4.59 3.46 2.22
CA ALA A 4 6.04 3.54 2.38
C ALA A 4 6.54 4.97 2.65
N GLN A 5 5.69 6.00 2.53
CA GLN A 5 6.02 7.38 2.88
C GLN A 5 5.69 7.69 4.35
N LEU A 6 4.91 6.86 5.02
CA LEU A 6 4.59 7.03 6.44
C LEU A 6 5.77 6.58 7.30
N PRO A 7 6.23 7.40 8.27
CA PRO A 7 7.28 7.02 9.19
C PRO A 7 6.78 5.98 10.19
N GLY A 8 7.57 4.93 10.41
CA GLY A 8 7.31 3.90 11.42
C GLY A 8 7.02 2.53 10.83
N TRP A 9 6.68 1.59 11.72
CA TRP A 9 6.31 0.22 11.37
C TRP A 9 4.80 0.08 11.37
N CYS A 10 4.24 -0.48 10.30
CA CYS A 10 2.85 -0.89 10.27
C CYS A 10 2.71 -2.33 10.80
N ASN A 11 1.80 -2.51 11.77
CA ASN A 11 1.51 -3.83 12.36
C ASN A 11 0.58 -4.68 11.50
N ASN A 12 -0.26 -4.06 10.66
CA ASN A 12 -1.21 -4.77 9.79
C ASN A 12 -1.34 -4.10 8.41
N PRO A 13 -0.36 -4.32 7.51
CA PRO A 13 -0.32 -3.65 6.22
C PRO A 13 -1.49 -4.01 5.32
N ALA A 14 -2.07 -5.22 5.45
CA ALA A 14 -3.22 -5.63 4.64
C ALA A 14 -4.46 -4.78 4.94
N LYS A 15 -4.77 -4.59 6.23
CA LYS A 15 -5.90 -3.77 6.67
C LYS A 15 -5.72 -2.30 6.27
N GLU A 16 -4.52 -1.77 6.44
CA GLU A 16 -4.22 -0.37 6.15
C GLU A 16 -4.25 -0.08 4.64
N ILE A 17 -3.79 -1.01 3.80
CA ILE A 17 -3.95 -0.93 2.34
C ILE A 17 -5.43 -0.99 1.96
N GLU A 18 -6.22 -1.86 2.61
CA GLU A 18 -7.66 -1.96 2.34
C GLU A 18 -8.40 -0.66 2.69
N GLU A 19 -8.06 -0.02 3.81
CA GLU A 19 -8.57 1.29 4.19
C GLU A 19 -8.13 2.39 3.21
N MET A 20 -6.87 2.41 2.75
CA MET A 20 -6.41 3.37 1.74
C MET A 20 -7.04 3.17 0.36
N LEU A 21 -7.38 1.94 0.02
CA LEU A 21 -8.10 1.61 -1.21
C LEU A 21 -9.62 1.78 -1.05
N SER A 22 -10.12 2.06 0.15
CA SER A 22 -11.53 2.33 0.41
C SER A 22 -11.91 3.76 0.01
N GLY A 23 -13.15 3.94 -0.45
CA GLY A 23 -13.66 5.26 -0.87
C GLY A 23 -12.86 5.89 -2.03
N GLU A 24 -12.45 7.15 -1.83
CA GLU A 24 -11.74 7.99 -2.80
C GLU A 24 -10.25 7.67 -2.91
N TRP A 25 -9.90 6.40 -3.15
CA TRP A 25 -8.52 5.88 -3.23
C TRP A 25 -7.59 6.64 -4.20
N HIS A 26 -8.17 7.27 -5.22
CA HIS A 26 -7.48 8.01 -6.26
C HIS A 26 -7.26 9.49 -5.90
N ALA A 27 -7.99 10.02 -4.91
CA ALA A 27 -7.88 11.43 -4.50
C ALA A 27 -6.50 11.76 -3.91
N SER A 28 -5.84 10.76 -3.33
CA SER A 28 -4.50 10.89 -2.78
C SER A 28 -3.40 10.62 -3.82
N LEU A 29 -3.75 10.13 -5.01
CA LEU A 29 -2.79 9.81 -6.07
C LEU A 29 -2.62 11.01 -7.04
N PRO A 30 -1.46 11.11 -7.72
CA PRO A 30 -1.31 12.06 -8.81
C PRO A 30 -2.42 11.85 -9.85
N LYS A 31 -3.01 12.94 -10.33
CA LYS A 31 -4.08 12.90 -11.35
C LYS A 31 -3.52 12.43 -12.69
N GLN A 32 -3.42 11.11 -12.86
CA GLN A 32 -2.99 10.43 -14.07
C GLN A 32 -4.18 9.64 -14.60
N GLY A 33 -4.46 9.74 -15.90
CA GLY A 33 -5.68 9.19 -16.51
C GLY A 33 -5.72 7.67 -16.62
N ASP A 34 -4.61 6.98 -16.40
CA ASP A 34 -4.48 5.51 -16.54
C ASP A 34 -4.22 4.84 -15.18
N LEU A 35 -5.07 5.14 -14.20
CA LEU A 35 -5.00 4.53 -12.87
C LEU A 35 -6.26 3.71 -12.62
N ALA A 36 -6.10 2.39 -12.54
CA ALA A 36 -7.14 1.47 -12.10
C ALA A 36 -6.95 1.11 -10.62
N LYS A 37 -8.05 0.94 -9.89
CA LYS A 37 -8.02 0.55 -8.47
C LYS A 37 -7.42 -0.87 -8.34
N PRO A 38 -6.25 -1.04 -7.70
CA PRO A 38 -5.69 -2.38 -7.49
C PRO A 38 -6.44 -3.11 -6.36
N ARG A 39 -6.32 -4.44 -6.31
CA ARG A 39 -6.77 -5.22 -5.14
C ARG A 39 -5.68 -5.19 -4.07
N THR A 40 -6.07 -5.23 -2.80
CA THR A 40 -5.14 -5.33 -1.64
C THR A 40 -4.12 -6.45 -1.81
N LEU A 41 -4.55 -7.61 -2.33
CA LEU A 41 -3.67 -8.75 -2.61
C LEU A 41 -2.58 -8.41 -3.64
N ASP A 42 -2.93 -7.70 -4.71
CA ASP A 42 -1.99 -7.34 -5.78
C ASP A 42 -0.95 -6.33 -5.25
N VAL A 43 -1.38 -5.40 -4.39
CA VAL A 43 -0.49 -4.43 -3.72
C VAL A 43 0.49 -5.15 -2.77
N MET A 44 0.00 -6.09 -1.95
CA MET A 44 0.85 -6.89 -1.07
C MET A 44 1.83 -7.78 -1.85
N ALA A 45 1.38 -8.40 -2.95
CA ALA A 45 2.22 -9.22 -3.82
C ALA A 45 3.34 -8.40 -4.50
N ALA A 46 3.06 -7.16 -4.88
CA ALA A 46 4.06 -6.22 -5.39
C ALA A 46 5.03 -5.80 -4.28
N LEU A 47 4.53 -5.49 -3.08
CA LEU A 47 5.34 -5.11 -1.92
C LEU A 47 6.30 -6.23 -1.49
N ASN A 48 5.83 -7.48 -1.50
CA ASN A 48 6.65 -8.67 -1.21
C ASN A 48 7.79 -8.87 -2.22
N ARG A 49 7.68 -8.30 -3.42
CA ARG A 49 8.71 -8.37 -4.48
C ARG A 49 9.56 -7.10 -4.56
N MET A 50 9.23 -6.05 -3.83
CA MET A 50 9.99 -4.81 -3.84
C MET A 50 11.29 -4.98 -3.06
N ARG A 51 12.43 -4.83 -3.76
CA ARG A 51 13.79 -5.09 -3.23
C ARG A 51 14.20 -4.20 -2.04
N LYS A 52 13.49 -3.08 -1.83
CA LYS A 52 13.76 -2.11 -0.77
C LYS A 52 12.71 -2.13 0.34
N SER A 53 11.76 -3.07 0.30
CA SER A 53 10.79 -3.26 1.39
C SER A 53 11.51 -3.72 2.65
N GLN A 54 11.16 -3.13 3.79
CA GLN A 54 11.60 -3.58 5.11
C GLN A 54 10.43 -4.27 5.79
N PHE A 55 10.64 -5.52 6.20
CA PHE A 55 9.69 -6.31 6.98
C PHE A 55 10.34 -6.68 8.30
N LYS A 56 9.63 -6.45 9.41
CA LYS A 56 10.08 -6.86 10.74
C LYS A 56 9.16 -7.97 11.25
N PRO A 57 9.69 -9.11 11.70
CA PRO A 57 8.89 -10.11 12.40
C PRO A 57 8.39 -9.50 13.72
N SER A 58 7.11 -9.70 14.01
CA SER A 58 6.44 -9.15 15.20
C SER A 58 6.47 -10.10 16.41
N HIS A 59 7.31 -11.16 16.34
CA HIS A 59 7.42 -12.24 17.32
C HIS A 59 8.83 -12.30 17.90
#